data_AF-A0A4R8VAK0-F1
#
_entry.id   AF-A0A4R8VAK0-F1
#
_cell.length_a   1.000
_cell.length_b   1.000
_cell.length_c   1.000
_cell.angle_alpha   90.00
_cell.angle_beta   90.00
_cell.angle_gamma   90.00
#
_symmetry.space_group_name_H-M   'P 1'
#
loop_
_entity.id
_entity.type
_entity.pdbx_description
1 polymer ?
#
loop_
_entity_poly.entity_id
_entity_poly.type
_entity_poly.pdbx_seq_one_letter_code
_entity_poly.pdbx_strand_id
1 'polypeptide(L)'
;MVNLWWRTLLSFLTPVRKDARPFDVISTRFRVLPTDLDFYGHMNNGRYLSISDIGRFDLLQRSGLWPELRKRGWYPVVASSTISYRTSLQPWQRFTLESRFLGVDGRDVYLEQRFVAKGEIAARLYVRGRFLAKSGGHAPMDGLVALLGDAPLPNALPAWLLQWGADSALPSSKSPAPSVWD
;
A
#
# COMPACT_ATOMS: atom_id res chain seq x y z
N MET A 1 6.59 -5.96 18.21
CA MET A 1 7.30 -5.93 16.92
C MET A 1 7.54 -7.30 16.31
N VAL A 2 7.85 -8.35 17.09
CA VAL A 2 8.18 -9.71 16.62
C VAL A 2 7.14 -10.37 15.69
N ASN A 3 5.84 -10.16 15.91
CA ASN A 3 4.78 -10.82 15.12
C ASN A 3 4.57 -10.22 13.72
N LEU A 4 4.88 -8.93 13.51
CA LEU A 4 4.80 -8.34 12.17
C LEU A 4 5.84 -9.00 11.27
N TRP A 5 7.07 -9.18 11.76
CA TRP A 5 8.11 -9.91 11.05
C TRP A 5 7.66 -11.34 10.70
N TRP A 6 7.00 -12.05 11.61
CA TRP A 6 6.46 -13.38 11.30
C TRP A 6 5.35 -13.36 10.25
N ARG A 7 4.37 -12.44 10.35
CA ARG A 7 3.31 -12.31 9.32
C ARG A 7 3.89 -11.93 7.97
N THR A 8 4.84 -11.01 7.97
CA THR A 8 5.60 -10.58 6.80
C THR A 8 6.36 -11.78 6.22
N LEU A 9 7.17 -12.48 7.02
CA LEU A 9 7.97 -13.65 6.61
C LEU A 9 7.10 -14.81 6.11
N LEU A 10 6.00 -15.13 6.78
CA LEU A 10 5.04 -16.15 6.33
C LEU A 10 4.38 -15.75 5.01
N SER A 11 4.10 -14.46 4.80
CA SER A 11 3.59 -13.97 3.51
C SER A 11 4.63 -14.11 2.39
N PHE A 12 5.93 -14.03 2.71
CA PHE A 12 7.02 -14.31 1.76
C PHE A 12 7.26 -15.80 1.51
N LEU A 13 6.97 -16.67 2.49
CA LEU A 13 7.21 -18.12 2.41
C LEU A 13 6.04 -18.92 1.83
N THR A 14 4.83 -18.36 1.85
CA THR A 14 3.65 -19.03 1.30
C THR A 14 3.71 -18.95 -0.24
N PRO A 15 3.61 -20.07 -0.98
CA PRO A 15 3.62 -20.04 -2.44
C PRO A 15 2.47 -19.18 -2.96
N VAL A 16 2.82 -18.05 -3.56
CA VAL A 16 1.83 -17.11 -4.10
C VAL A 16 1.50 -17.51 -5.53
N ARG A 17 0.23 -17.80 -5.79
CA ARG A 17 -0.28 -18.02 -7.16
C ARG A 17 -0.38 -16.67 -7.87
N LYS A 18 0.06 -16.61 -9.12
CA LYS A 18 -0.22 -15.47 -10.00
C LYS A 18 -1.64 -15.60 -10.52
N ASP A 19 -2.58 -14.96 -9.85
CA ASP A 19 -4.02 -15.14 -10.09
C ASP A 19 -4.80 -13.83 -10.23
N ALA A 20 -4.10 -12.70 -10.34
CA ALA A 20 -4.72 -11.38 -10.43
C ALA A 20 -3.96 -10.47 -11.41
N ARG A 21 -4.64 -9.46 -11.95
CA ARG A 21 -4.01 -8.33 -12.65
C ARG A 21 -3.80 -7.17 -11.66
N PRO A 22 -2.94 -6.18 -11.97
CA PRO A 22 -2.66 -5.06 -11.07
C PRO A 22 -3.91 -4.31 -10.57
N PHE A 23 -4.92 -4.13 -11.43
CA PHE A 23 -6.14 -3.37 -11.11
C PHE A 23 -7.28 -4.22 -10.55
N ASP A 24 -7.11 -5.54 -10.49
CA ASP A 24 -8.08 -6.41 -9.84
C ASP A 24 -8.00 -6.24 -8.31
N VAL A 25 -9.12 -6.45 -7.61
CA VAL A 25 -9.14 -6.44 -6.15
C VAL A 25 -8.56 -7.74 -5.62
N ILE A 26 -7.50 -7.64 -4.83
CA ILE A 26 -6.88 -8.78 -4.16
C ILE A 26 -7.28 -8.79 -2.70
N SER A 27 -7.78 -9.93 -2.25
CA SER A 27 -8.27 -10.13 -0.89
C SER A 27 -7.36 -11.07 -0.10
N THR A 28 -6.81 -10.55 1.00
CA THR A 28 -5.92 -11.29 1.92
C THR A 28 -6.59 -11.37 3.29
N ARG A 29 -6.78 -12.59 3.82
CA ARG A 29 -7.49 -12.80 5.09
C ARG A 29 -6.53 -12.70 6.27
N PHE A 30 -6.98 -12.01 7.31
CA PHE A 30 -6.22 -11.81 8.55
C PHE A 30 -7.10 -11.99 9.78
N ARG A 31 -6.43 -12.04 10.94
CA ARG A 31 -7.06 -11.98 12.25
C ARG A 31 -6.33 -10.94 13.09
N VAL A 32 -7.07 -10.19 13.91
CA VAL A 32 -6.50 -9.33 14.94
C VAL A 32 -5.86 -10.20 16.02
N LEU A 33 -4.59 -9.95 16.31
CA LEU A 33 -3.83 -10.66 17.34
C LEU A 33 -3.65 -9.76 18.57
N PRO A 34 -3.39 -10.31 19.77
CA PRO A 34 -3.15 -9.50 20.96
C PRO A 34 -2.05 -8.45 20.78
N THR A 35 -1.03 -8.74 19.97
CA THR A 35 0.08 -7.84 19.64
C THR A 35 -0.30 -6.70 18.68
N ASP A 36 -1.51 -6.74 18.15
CA ASP A 36 -2.08 -5.71 17.27
C ASP A 36 -2.88 -4.67 18.05
N LEU A 37 -3.13 -4.90 19.34
CA LEU A 37 -3.97 -4.05 20.17
C LEU A 37 -3.21 -2.87 20.77
N ASP A 38 -3.92 -1.78 21.01
CA ASP A 38 -3.48 -0.67 21.86
C ASP A 38 -3.94 -0.84 23.33
N PHE A 39 -3.67 0.16 24.16
CA PHE A 39 -4.09 0.19 25.56
C PHE A 39 -5.62 0.15 25.76
N TYR A 40 -6.40 0.55 24.75
CA TYR A 40 -7.86 0.52 24.80
C TYR A 40 -8.44 -0.82 24.33
N GLY A 41 -7.59 -1.82 24.05
CA GLY A 41 -8.03 -3.17 23.68
C GLY A 41 -8.51 -3.29 22.24
N HIS A 42 -8.29 -2.27 21.41
CA HIS A 42 -8.69 -2.26 20.00
C HIS A 42 -7.46 -2.32 19.10
N MET A 43 -7.65 -2.71 17.84
CA MET A 43 -6.56 -2.70 16.88
C MET A 43 -5.93 -1.30 16.78
N ASN A 44 -4.65 -1.21 17.11
CA ASN A 44 -3.88 0.02 17.11
C ASN A 44 -3.87 0.67 15.71
N ASN A 45 -4.03 1.98 15.66
CA ASN A 45 -4.10 2.75 14.41
C ASN A 45 -2.90 2.51 13.47
N GLY A 46 -1.68 2.43 14.02
CA GLY A 46 -0.46 2.16 13.26
C GLY A 46 -0.40 0.74 12.68
N ARG A 47 -1.10 -0.23 13.30
CA ARG A 47 -1.17 -1.61 12.79
C ARG A 47 -1.91 -1.73 11.48
N TYR A 48 -2.87 -0.86 11.20
CA TYR A 48 -3.51 -0.82 9.88
C TYR A 48 -2.48 -0.50 8.80
N LEU A 49 -1.60 0.48 9.00
CA LEU A 49 -0.54 0.81 8.05
C LEU A 49 0.45 -0.34 7.89
N SER A 50 0.90 -0.95 8.99
CA SER A 50 1.84 -2.09 8.94
C SER A 50 1.25 -3.31 8.23
N ILE A 51 -0.03 -3.63 8.45
CA ILE A 51 -0.68 -4.76 7.76
C ILE A 51 -0.93 -4.41 6.28
N SER A 52 -1.13 -3.14 5.97
CA SER A 52 -1.27 -2.67 4.59
C SER A 52 0.00 -2.87 3.76
N ASP A 53 1.20 -2.78 4.37
CA ASP A 53 2.46 -3.15 3.69
C ASP A 53 2.45 -4.61 3.21
N ILE A 54 1.95 -5.52 4.04
CA ILE A 54 1.82 -6.94 3.69
C ILE A 54 0.87 -7.11 2.50
N GLY A 55 -0.28 -6.43 2.52
CA GLY A 55 -1.24 -6.47 1.41
C GLY A 55 -0.69 -5.87 0.10
N ARG A 56 0.12 -4.79 0.19
CA ARG A 56 0.80 -4.23 -0.99
C ARG A 56 1.81 -5.22 -1.57
N PHE A 57 2.54 -5.92 -0.71
CA PHE A 57 3.47 -6.95 -1.15
C PHE A 57 2.74 -8.14 -1.80
N ASP A 58 1.64 -8.61 -1.19
CA ASP A 58 0.78 -9.67 -1.76
C ASP A 58 0.25 -9.25 -3.14
N LEU A 59 -0.20 -8.00 -3.27
CA LEU A 59 -0.64 -7.43 -4.55
C LEU A 59 0.47 -7.45 -5.61
N LEU A 60 1.69 -7.01 -5.28
CA LEU A 60 2.81 -7.05 -6.22
C LEU A 60 3.19 -8.49 -6.61
N GLN A 61 3.08 -9.44 -5.68
CA GLN A 61 3.46 -10.82 -5.93
C GLN A 61 2.43 -11.57 -6.80
N ARG A 62 1.13 -11.45 -6.47
CA ARG A 62 0.00 -12.09 -7.17
C ARG A 62 -0.28 -11.48 -8.55
N SER A 63 0.00 -10.19 -8.72
CA SER A 63 -0.04 -9.54 -10.05
C SER A 63 1.15 -9.86 -10.94
N GLY A 64 2.17 -10.55 -10.41
CA GLY A 64 3.40 -10.86 -11.15
C GLY A 64 4.33 -9.67 -11.35
N LEU A 65 4.03 -8.50 -10.78
CA LEU A 65 4.88 -7.31 -10.83
C LEU A 65 6.19 -7.49 -10.07
N TRP A 66 6.16 -8.17 -8.92
CA TRP A 66 7.34 -8.26 -8.04
C TRP A 66 8.59 -8.86 -8.73
N PRO A 67 8.50 -10.02 -9.42
CA PRO A 67 9.64 -10.54 -10.19
C PRO A 67 10.15 -9.56 -11.26
N GLU A 68 9.27 -8.87 -11.97
CA GLU A 68 9.63 -7.95 -13.06
C GLU A 68 10.30 -6.68 -12.54
N LEU A 69 9.82 -6.13 -11.43
CA LEU A 69 10.44 -5.02 -10.71
C LEU A 69 11.84 -5.42 -10.22
N ARG A 70 11.97 -6.60 -9.60
CA ARG A 70 13.26 -7.11 -9.12
C ARG A 70 14.29 -7.28 -10.23
N LYS A 71 13.89 -7.84 -11.39
CA LYS A 71 14.78 -7.99 -12.56
C LYS A 71 15.34 -6.64 -13.03
N ARG A 72 14.54 -5.58 -12.96
CA ARG A 72 14.92 -4.21 -13.34
C ARG A 72 15.63 -3.45 -12.23
N GLY A 73 15.79 -4.04 -11.05
CA GLY A 73 16.34 -3.36 -9.88
C GLY A 73 15.43 -2.23 -9.37
N TRP A 74 14.12 -2.30 -9.61
CA TRP A 74 13.15 -1.33 -9.13
C TRP A 74 12.50 -1.79 -7.84
N TYR A 75 12.17 -0.85 -6.96
CA TYR A 75 11.51 -1.14 -5.69
C TYR A 75 10.51 -0.04 -5.30
N PRO A 76 9.38 -0.41 -4.69
CA PRO A 76 8.36 0.55 -4.25
C PRO A 76 8.78 1.26 -2.97
N VAL A 77 8.40 2.53 -2.86
CA VAL A 77 8.45 3.34 -1.64
C VAL A 77 7.13 4.08 -1.49
N VAL A 78 6.68 4.27 -0.24
CA VAL A 78 5.49 5.08 0.05
C VAL A 78 5.92 6.55 0.13
N ALA A 79 5.29 7.40 -0.69
CA ALA A 79 5.51 8.85 -0.64
C ALA A 79 4.57 9.52 0.37
N SER A 80 3.29 9.13 0.37
CA SER A 80 2.32 9.54 1.38
C SER A 80 1.20 8.52 1.51
N SER A 81 0.53 8.50 2.66
CA SER A 81 -0.65 7.65 2.90
C SER A 81 -1.67 8.38 3.76
N THR A 82 -2.96 8.20 3.45
CA THR A 82 -4.06 8.76 4.24
C THR A 82 -5.06 7.66 4.57
N ILE A 83 -5.51 7.62 5.83
CA ILE A 83 -6.39 6.57 6.35
C ILE A 83 -7.62 7.18 7.02
N SER A 84 -8.76 6.55 6.79
CA SER A 84 -10.02 6.84 7.49
C SER A 84 -10.47 5.60 8.26
N TYR A 85 -10.86 5.79 9.52
CA TYR A 85 -11.36 4.72 10.39
C TYR A 85 -12.87 4.89 10.56
N ARG A 86 -13.63 3.82 10.32
CA ARG A 86 -15.09 3.77 10.53
C ARG A 86 -15.46 2.98 11.79
N THR A 87 -14.85 1.81 11.99
CA THR A 87 -15.09 0.96 13.16
C THR A 87 -13.80 0.29 13.63
N SER A 88 -13.63 0.14 14.94
CA SER A 88 -12.50 -0.59 15.51
C SER A 88 -12.61 -2.10 15.27
N LEU A 89 -11.50 -2.72 14.86
CA LEU A 89 -11.37 -4.17 14.85
C LEU A 89 -11.02 -4.68 16.25
N GLN A 90 -11.78 -5.67 16.71
CA GLN A 90 -11.72 -6.23 18.06
C GLN A 90 -10.72 -7.39 18.17
N PRO A 91 -10.27 -7.76 19.38
CA PRO A 91 -9.39 -8.89 19.60
C PRO A 91 -9.94 -10.16 18.95
N TRP A 92 -9.06 -10.91 18.27
CA TRP A 92 -9.40 -12.18 17.58
C TRP A 92 -10.37 -12.06 16.40
N GLN A 93 -10.83 -10.86 16.07
CA GLN A 93 -11.73 -10.63 14.95
C GLN A 93 -11.04 -10.97 13.63
N ARG A 94 -11.72 -11.72 12.76
CA ARG A 94 -11.29 -11.95 11.39
C ARG A 94 -11.66 -10.75 10.52
N PHE A 95 -10.78 -10.39 9.61
CA PHE A 95 -11.01 -9.35 8.61
C PHE A 95 -10.30 -9.71 7.31
N THR A 96 -10.70 -9.05 6.24
CA THR A 96 -10.09 -9.15 4.92
C THR A 96 -9.44 -7.81 4.59
N LEU A 97 -8.19 -7.85 4.15
CA LEU A 97 -7.55 -6.71 3.52
C LEU A 97 -7.77 -6.82 2.01
N GLU A 98 -8.52 -5.90 1.45
CA GLU A 98 -8.66 -5.73 0.00
C GLU A 98 -7.63 -4.72 -0.47
N SER A 99 -6.89 -5.02 -1.53
CA SER A 99 -5.86 -4.13 -2.09
C SER A 99 -5.96 -4.09 -3.61
N ARG A 100 -5.84 -2.90 -4.20
CA ARG A 100 -5.75 -2.72 -5.66
C ARG A 100 -4.97 -1.45 -6.03
N PHE A 101 -4.39 -1.46 -7.23
CA PHE A 101 -3.98 -0.21 -7.87
C PHE A 101 -5.21 0.57 -8.35
N LEU A 102 -5.12 1.89 -8.32
CA LEU A 102 -6.15 2.79 -8.87
C LEU A 102 -5.73 3.39 -10.21
N GLY A 103 -4.45 3.67 -10.36
CA GLY A 103 -3.89 4.33 -11.53
C GLY A 103 -2.56 4.98 -11.22
N VAL A 104 -2.07 5.75 -12.18
CA VAL A 104 -0.80 6.47 -12.08
C VAL A 104 -1.02 7.94 -12.38
N ASP A 105 -0.12 8.78 -11.90
CA ASP A 105 0.09 10.11 -12.47
C ASP A 105 1.45 10.16 -13.21
N GLY A 106 1.94 11.35 -13.56
CA GLY A 106 3.23 11.51 -14.25
C GLY A 106 4.46 11.04 -13.46
N ARG A 107 4.32 10.64 -12.18
CA ARG A 107 5.44 10.29 -11.29
C ARG A 107 5.14 9.20 -10.26
N ASP A 108 3.90 9.12 -9.81
CA ASP A 108 3.46 8.32 -8.68
C ASP A 108 2.35 7.34 -9.08
N VAL A 109 2.19 6.31 -8.25
CA VAL A 109 1.17 5.28 -8.40
C VAL A 109 0.23 5.36 -7.20
N TYR A 110 -1.07 5.29 -7.46
CA TYR A 110 -2.11 5.34 -6.43
C TYR A 110 -2.69 3.97 -6.16
N LEU A 111 -2.87 3.65 -4.88
CA LEU A 111 -3.45 2.39 -4.42
C LEU A 111 -4.57 2.69 -3.42
N GLU A 112 -5.55 1.79 -3.41
CA GLU A 112 -6.60 1.74 -2.39
C GLU A 112 -6.49 0.43 -1.63
N GLN A 113 -6.60 0.51 -0.31
CA GLN A 113 -6.70 -0.66 0.56
C GLN A 113 -7.85 -0.50 1.54
N ARG A 114 -8.63 -1.57 1.72
CA ARG A 114 -9.80 -1.59 2.60
C ARG A 114 -9.69 -2.73 3.59
N PHE A 115 -9.88 -2.41 4.86
CA PHE A 115 -10.06 -3.40 5.92
C PHE A 115 -11.54 -3.69 6.01
N VAL A 116 -11.94 -4.89 5.62
CA VAL A 116 -13.35 -5.31 5.56
C VAL A 116 -13.60 -6.37 6.63
N ALA A 117 -14.57 -6.13 7.50
CA ALA A 117 -15.00 -7.09 8.51
C ALA A 117 -16.52 -7.23 8.48
N LYS A 118 -17.02 -8.47 8.53
CA LYS A 118 -18.45 -8.78 8.44
C LYS A 118 -19.14 -8.15 7.21
N GLY A 119 -18.42 -8.04 6.09
CA GLY A 119 -18.94 -7.47 4.85
C GLY A 119 -18.89 -5.93 4.78
N GLU A 120 -18.39 -5.25 5.80
CA GLU A 120 -18.36 -3.79 5.85
C GLU A 120 -16.94 -3.24 6.01
N ILE A 121 -16.71 -2.01 5.53
CA ILE A 121 -15.44 -1.31 5.67
C ILE A 121 -15.27 -0.88 7.14
N ALA A 122 -14.20 -1.37 7.78
CA ALA A 122 -13.75 -0.93 9.10
C ALA A 122 -12.76 0.24 8.99
N ALA A 123 -11.87 0.20 8.01
CA ALA A 123 -10.94 1.28 7.68
C ALA A 123 -10.61 1.29 6.19
N ARG A 124 -10.26 2.46 5.66
CA ARG A 124 -9.86 2.64 4.26
C ARG A 124 -8.60 3.49 4.19
N LEU A 125 -7.63 3.00 3.43
CA LEU A 125 -6.34 3.62 3.21
C LEU A 125 -6.19 3.95 1.71
N TYR A 126 -5.69 5.15 1.42
CA TYR A 126 -5.15 5.48 0.11
C TYR A 126 -3.65 5.74 0.24
N VAL A 127 -2.90 5.26 -0.74
CA VAL A 127 -1.45 5.33 -0.76
C VAL A 127 -1.00 5.95 -2.07
N ARG A 128 -0.15 6.96 -1.95
CA ARG A 128 0.66 7.46 -3.06
C ARG A 128 2.03 6.80 -2.94
N GLY A 129 2.29 5.86 -3.84
CA GLY A 129 3.54 5.13 -3.94
C GLY A 129 4.39 5.64 -5.10
N ARG A 130 5.69 5.34 -5.03
CA ARG A 130 6.67 5.67 -6.06
C ARG A 130 7.63 4.50 -6.23
N PHE A 131 8.18 4.34 -7.42
CA PHE A 131 9.19 3.33 -7.69
C PHE A 131 10.56 4.00 -7.86
N LEU A 132 11.55 3.47 -7.16
CA LEU A 132 12.95 3.90 -7.25
C LEU A 132 13.79 2.82 -7.92
N ALA A 133 14.86 3.24 -8.57
CA ALA A 133 15.83 2.33 -9.17
C ALA A 133 17.06 2.19 -8.26
N LYS A 134 17.58 0.97 -8.13
CA LYS A 134 18.85 0.70 -7.42
C LYS A 134 20.05 1.42 -8.01
N SER A 135 20.01 1.75 -9.31
CA SER A 135 20.98 2.61 -9.98
C SER A 135 20.93 4.07 -9.51
N GLY A 136 19.96 4.43 -8.68
CA GLY A 136 19.70 5.78 -8.21
C GLY A 136 18.52 6.44 -8.93
N GLY A 137 17.80 7.31 -8.21
CA GLY A 137 16.68 8.06 -8.75
C GLY A 137 15.39 7.26 -8.92
N HIS A 138 14.51 7.76 -9.78
CA HIS A 138 13.19 7.19 -10.05
C HIS A 138 13.24 6.09 -11.09
N ALA A 139 12.38 5.09 -10.95
CA ALA A 139 12.12 4.17 -12.05
C ALA A 139 11.46 4.93 -13.22
N PRO A 140 11.84 4.65 -14.47
CA PRO A 140 11.18 5.22 -15.65
C PRO A 140 9.67 4.92 -15.65
N MET A 141 8.86 5.96 -15.78
CA MET A 141 7.41 5.86 -15.69
C MET A 141 6.79 5.11 -16.87
N ASP A 142 7.34 5.26 -18.07
CA ASP A 142 6.97 4.50 -19.27
C ASP A 142 7.10 2.99 -19.05
N GLY A 143 8.22 2.55 -18.49
CA GLY A 143 8.45 1.15 -18.17
C GLY A 143 7.56 0.66 -17.03
N LEU A 144 7.23 1.51 -16.06
CA LEU A 144 6.30 1.17 -14.99
C LEU A 144 4.86 1.03 -15.50
N VAL A 145 4.40 1.95 -16.34
CA VAL A 145 3.09 1.88 -17.00
C VAL A 145 2.99 0.59 -17.84
N ALA A 146 4.04 0.27 -18.61
CA ALA A 146 4.08 -0.97 -19.39
C ALA A 146 3.97 -2.24 -18.51
N LEU A 147 4.52 -2.22 -17.29
CA LEU A 147 4.38 -3.33 -16.34
C LEU A 147 2.98 -3.40 -15.72
N LEU A 148 2.39 -2.24 -15.41
CA LEU A 148 1.03 -2.16 -14.87
C LEU A 148 -0.03 -2.53 -15.91
N GLY A 149 0.27 -2.41 -17.20
CA GLY A 149 -0.64 -2.71 -18.31
C GLY A 149 -1.54 -1.52 -18.63
N ASP A 150 -2.84 -1.75 -18.82
CA ASP A 150 -3.86 -0.73 -19.09
C ASP A 150 -4.15 0.13 -17.84
N ALA A 151 -3.12 0.77 -17.31
CA ALA A 151 -3.22 1.61 -16.13
C ALA A 151 -4.13 2.80 -16.40
N PRO A 152 -5.18 3.02 -15.59
CA PRO A 152 -5.95 4.24 -15.66
C PRO A 152 -5.01 5.45 -15.53
N LEU A 153 -5.02 6.27 -16.57
CA LEU A 153 -4.27 7.53 -16.64
C LEU A 153 -4.83 8.52 -15.62
N PRO A 154 -4.10 9.59 -15.27
CA PRO A 154 -4.49 10.48 -14.17
C PRO A 154 -5.93 11.06 -14.29
N ASN A 155 -6.46 11.22 -15.50
CA ASN A 155 -7.85 11.65 -15.73
C ASN A 155 -8.92 10.68 -15.22
N ALA A 156 -8.55 9.42 -14.97
CA ALA A 156 -9.43 8.40 -14.39
C ALA A 156 -9.30 8.30 -12.86
N LEU A 157 -8.32 8.99 -12.25
CA LEU A 157 -8.19 9.05 -10.80
C LEU A 157 -9.14 10.11 -10.21
N PRO A 158 -9.72 9.87 -9.02
CA PRO A 158 -10.47 10.90 -8.31
C PRO A 158 -9.64 12.17 -8.09
N ALA A 159 -10.17 13.33 -8.47
CA ALA A 159 -9.44 14.61 -8.41
C ALA A 159 -8.87 14.91 -7.01
N TRP A 160 -9.62 14.56 -5.96
CA TRP A 160 -9.18 14.78 -4.57
C TRP A 160 -7.90 13.99 -4.22
N LEU A 161 -7.63 12.84 -4.86
CA LEU A 161 -6.40 12.07 -4.61
C LEU A 161 -5.17 12.78 -5.18
N LEU A 162 -5.31 13.36 -6.37
CA LEU A 162 -4.26 14.14 -7.00
C LEU A 162 -3.97 15.40 -6.19
N GLN A 163 -5.03 16.09 -5.75
CA GLN A 163 -4.90 17.27 -4.91
C GLN A 163 -4.28 16.95 -3.55
N TRP A 164 -4.77 15.92 -2.85
CA TRP A 164 -4.15 15.44 -1.61
C TRP A 164 -2.68 15.05 -1.80
N GLY A 165 -2.35 14.42 -2.93
CA GLY A 165 -0.97 14.09 -3.28
C GLY A 165 -0.09 15.35 -3.37
N ALA A 166 -0.56 16.39 -4.04
CA ALA A 166 0.13 17.67 -4.13
C ALA A 166 0.28 18.34 -2.75
N ASP A 167 -0.82 18.46 -2.01
CA ASP A 167 -0.89 19.19 -0.74
C ASP A 167 -0.08 18.53 0.39
N SER A 168 0.04 17.19 0.35
CA SER A 168 0.80 16.42 1.35
C SER A 168 2.27 16.20 0.99
N ALA A 169 2.75 16.74 -0.13
CA ALA A 169 4.13 16.54 -0.57
C ALA A 169 5.13 17.30 0.32
N LEU A 170 6.12 16.59 0.85
CA LEU A 170 7.29 17.20 1.47
C LEU A 170 8.34 17.57 0.40
N PRO A 171 9.27 18.50 0.70
CA PRO A 171 10.40 18.78 -0.17
C PRO A 171 11.19 17.51 -0.54
N SER A 172 11.89 17.56 -1.67
CA SER A 172 12.76 16.45 -2.07
C SER A 172 13.79 16.18 -0.97
N SER A 173 14.19 14.91 -0.80
CA SER A 173 15.29 14.55 0.11
C SER A 173 16.64 15.18 -0.24
N LYS A 174 16.76 15.78 -1.43
CA LYS A 174 17.93 16.57 -1.87
C LYS A 174 17.83 18.06 -1.53
N SER A 175 16.67 18.52 -1.04
CA SER A 175 16.40 19.90 -0.68
C SER A 175 16.31 20.03 0.84
N PRO A 176 16.73 21.16 1.44
CA PRO A 176 16.50 21.42 2.86
C PRO A 176 15.00 21.39 3.21
N ALA A 177 14.67 20.78 4.34
CA ALA A 177 13.33 20.76 4.94
C ALA A 177 13.48 20.96 6.47
N PRO A 178 13.73 22.19 6.92
CA PRO A 178 13.99 22.45 8.33
C PRO A 178 12.73 22.19 9.17
N SER A 179 12.90 21.62 10.36
CA SER A 179 11.81 21.39 11.33
C SER A 179 11.49 22.68 12.07
N VAL A 180 10.77 23.58 11.42
CA VAL A 180 10.25 24.82 11.99
C VAL A 180 8.74 24.68 12.16
N TRP A 181 8.25 25.00 13.35
CA TRP A 181 6.82 25.06 13.66
C TRP A 181 6.44 26.54 13.64
N ASP A 182 5.64 26.96 12.66
CA ASP A 182 5.04 28.30 12.61
C ASP A 182 3.82 28.40 13.54
#